data_AF-A0A8J4RWI7-F1
#
_entry.id   AF-A0A8J4RWI7-F1
#
_cell.length_a   1.000
_cell.length_b   1.000
_cell.length_c   1.000
_cell.angle_alpha   90.00
_cell.angle_beta   90.00
_cell.angle_gamma   90.00
#
_symmetry.space_group_name_H-M   'P 1'
#
loop_
_entity.id
_entity.type
_entity.pdbx_description
1 polymer ?
#
loop_
_entity_poly.entity_id
_entity_poly.type
_entity_poly.pdbx_seq_one_letter_code
_entity_poly.pdbx_strand_id
1 'polypeptide(L)'
;MLIFCSCMELKSQWLNLLKELHQKPVVLVGLLPPKIQVWADNKDDTQDTIVEWLDKQDRSVVYVAPGSKVEPSQEDQEKLAHRLELSGLLIFWALRNQNILVDGDTF
;
A
#
# COMPACT_ATOMS: atom_id res chain seq x y z
N MET A 1 5.13 1.65 -29.48
CA MET A 1 4.45 2.55 -28.52
C MET A 1 4.67 1.99 -27.12
N LEU A 2 5.13 2.82 -26.17
CA LEU A 2 5.31 2.44 -24.77
C LEU A 2 4.26 3.16 -23.92
N ILE A 3 3.60 2.45 -23.02
CA ILE A 3 2.57 2.99 -22.14
C ILE A 3 3.10 2.97 -20.71
N PHE A 4 3.08 4.13 -20.05
CA PHE A 4 3.50 4.27 -18.66
C PHE A 4 2.36 4.79 -17.80
N CYS A 5 2.13 4.13 -16.68
CA CYS A 5 1.22 4.58 -15.64
C CYS A 5 1.92 5.65 -14.80
N SER A 6 1.96 6.87 -15.31
CA SER A 6 2.58 8.03 -14.67
C SER A 6 1.98 9.33 -15.21
N CYS A 7 2.38 10.46 -14.65
CA CYS A 7 2.02 11.80 -15.12
C CYS A 7 3.28 12.65 -15.36
N MET A 8 3.17 13.71 -16.16
CA MET A 8 4.32 14.54 -16.53
C MET A 8 4.89 15.28 -15.32
N GLU A 9 4.02 15.71 -14.41
CA GLU A 9 4.33 16.45 -13.19
C GLU A 9 5.27 15.65 -12.27
N LEU A 10 5.11 14.33 -12.23
CA LEU A 10 5.92 13.44 -11.38
C LEU A 10 7.25 13.02 -12.01
N LYS A 11 7.35 12.89 -13.35
CA LYS A 11 8.49 12.20 -14.00
C LYS A 11 8.98 12.83 -15.31
N SER A 12 8.74 14.12 -15.55
CA SER A 12 9.06 14.81 -16.81
C SER A 12 10.48 14.52 -17.36
N GLN A 13 11.51 14.59 -16.52
CA GLN A 13 12.91 14.38 -16.93
C GLN A 13 13.17 12.95 -17.43
N TRP A 14 12.68 11.94 -16.71
CA TRP A 14 12.85 10.53 -17.07
C TRP A 14 12.11 10.16 -18.35
N LEU A 15 10.95 10.77 -18.59
CA LEU A 15 10.13 10.50 -19.76
C LEU A 15 10.77 11.00 -21.05
N ASN A 16 11.48 12.13 -20.98
CA ASN A 16 12.24 12.64 -22.12
C ASN A 16 13.40 11.68 -22.47
N LEU A 17 14.15 11.23 -21.47
CA LEU A 17 15.20 10.22 -21.64
C LEU A 17 14.66 8.90 -22.24
N LEU A 18 13.49 8.45 -21.79
CA LEU A 18 12.83 7.26 -22.32
C LEU A 18 12.44 7.39 -23.80
N LYS A 19 11.99 8.58 -24.22
CA LYS A 19 11.69 8.85 -25.65
C LYS A 19 12.97 8.81 -26.49
N GLU A 20 14.05 9.42 -26.02
CA GLU A 20 15.35 9.44 -26.70
C GLU A 20 15.94 8.03 -26.81
N LEU A 21 15.95 7.28 -25.71
CA LEU A 21 16.56 5.96 -25.65
C LEU A 21 15.81 4.92 -26.49
N HIS A 22 14.48 4.90 -26.42
CA HIS A 22 13.69 3.86 -27.07
C HIS A 22 13.19 4.24 -28.47
N GLN A 23 13.35 5.50 -28.89
CA GLN A 23 12.89 6.02 -30.20
C GLN A 23 11.44 5.62 -30.53
N LYS A 24 10.60 5.52 -29.51
CA LYS A 24 9.19 5.10 -29.62
C LYS A 24 8.30 6.14 -28.95
N PRO A 25 7.07 6.35 -29.45
CA PRO A 25 6.12 7.23 -28.78
C PRO A 25 5.81 6.67 -27.38
N VAL A 26 6.01 7.52 -26.38
CA VAL A 26 5.71 7.27 -24.96
C VAL A 26 4.38 7.96 -24.64
N VAL A 27 3.39 7.15 -24.24
CA VAL A 27 2.07 7.62 -23.82
C VAL A 27 1.96 7.47 -22.31
N LEU A 28 1.58 8.56 -21.65
CA LEU A 28 1.23 8.55 -20.25
C LEU A 28 -0.28 8.34 -20.10
N VAL A 29 -0.66 7.34 -19.33
CA VAL A 29 -2.08 7.04 -19.06
C VAL A 29 -2.54 7.57 -17.69
N GLY A 30 -1.73 8.41 -17.05
CA GLY A 30 -1.97 8.88 -15.69
C GLY A 30 -1.66 7.81 -14.63
N LEU A 31 -1.99 8.12 -13.38
CA LEU A 31 -2.04 7.12 -12.33
C LEU A 31 -3.27 6.25 -12.57
N LEU A 32 -3.10 4.95 -12.71
CA LEU A 32 -4.20 4.00 -12.79
C LEU A 32 -4.52 3.54 -11.37
N PRO A 33 -5.51 4.14 -10.68
CA PRO A 33 -5.94 3.61 -9.39
C PRO A 33 -6.43 2.17 -9.57
N PRO A 34 -6.25 1.31 -8.55
CA PRO A 34 -6.84 -0.01 -8.57
C PRO A 34 -8.35 0.10 -8.81
N LYS A 35 -8.92 -0.89 -9.50
CA LYS A 35 -10.36 -0.96 -9.67
C LYS A 35 -11.00 -1.00 -8.29
N ILE A 36 -11.78 0.02 -7.97
CA ILE A 36 -12.59 0.05 -6.75
C ILE A 36 -13.62 -1.06 -6.93
N GLN A 37 -13.43 -2.18 -6.24
CA GLN A 37 -14.51 -3.13 -6.05
C GLN A 37 -15.51 -2.42 -5.14
N VAL A 38 -16.56 -1.85 -5.73
CA VAL A 38 -17.74 -1.50 -4.94
C VAL A 38 -18.24 -2.84 -4.43
N TRP A 39 -17.95 -3.15 -3.17
CA TRP A 39 -18.45 -4.35 -2.53
C TRP A 39 -19.97 -4.27 -2.61
N ALA A 40 -20.54 -5.02 -3.56
CA ALA A 40 -21.96 -5.10 -3.73
C ALA A 40 -22.52 -5.76 -2.47
N ASP A 41 -23.20 -4.95 -1.66
CA ASP A 41 -24.24 -5.31 -0.70
C ASP A 41 -23.88 -6.22 0.49
N ASN A 42 -22.61 -6.59 0.68
CA ASN A 42 -22.12 -7.09 1.96
C ASN A 42 -21.37 -5.95 2.64
N LYS A 43 -22.07 -5.20 3.50
CA LYS A 43 -21.43 -4.39 4.53
C LYS A 43 -20.57 -5.34 5.36
N ASP A 44 -19.27 -5.38 5.06
CA ASP A 44 -18.33 -6.04 5.92
C ASP A 44 -18.24 -5.16 7.17
N ASP A 45 -18.83 -5.61 8.29
CA ASP A 45 -18.87 -4.91 9.58
C ASP A 45 -17.48 -4.36 9.98
N THR A 46 -16.41 -5.01 9.51
CA THR A 46 -15.02 -4.61 9.71
C THR A 46 -14.68 -3.28 9.03
N GLN A 47 -15.14 -3.04 7.80
CA GLN A 47 -14.88 -1.79 7.08
C GLN A 47 -15.59 -0.63 7.75
N ASP A 48 -16.87 -0.81 8.07
CA ASP A 48 -17.67 0.22 8.74
C ASP A 48 -17.05 0.56 10.11
N THR A 49 -16.54 -0.44 10.83
CA THR A 49 -15.81 -0.24 12.11
C THR A 49 -14.52 0.57 11.93
N ILE A 50 -13.72 0.28 10.90
CA ILE A 50 -12.46 1.03 10.65
C ILE A 50 -12.78 2.47 10.26
N VAL A 51 -13.78 2.70 9.40
CA VAL A 51 -14.21 4.05 9.01
C VAL A 51 -14.73 4.81 10.22
N GLU A 52 -15.60 4.21 11.03
CA GLU A 52 -16.11 4.84 12.24
C GLU A 52 -14.98 5.13 13.25
N TRP A 53 -14.00 4.24 13.37
CA TRP A 53 -12.81 4.49 14.19
C TRP A 53 -12.00 5.66 13.66
N LEU A 54 -11.78 5.78 12.35
CA LEU A 54 -11.07 6.90 11.72
C LEU A 54 -11.80 8.23 11.94
N ASP A 55 -13.12 8.24 11.79
CA ASP A 55 -13.96 9.43 11.96
C ASP A 55 -13.95 9.99 13.40
N LYS A 56 -13.64 9.13 14.39
CA LYS A 56 -13.55 9.52 15.81
C LYS A 56 -12.20 10.13 16.21
N GLN A 57 -11.21 10.17 15.31
CA GLN A 57 -9.87 10.66 15.67
C GLN A 57 -9.78 12.19 15.57
N ASP A 58 -9.41 12.84 16.67
CA ASP A 58 -9.20 14.29 16.72
C ASP A 58 -7.87 14.76 16.07
N ARG A 59 -7.06 13.82 15.56
CA ARG A 59 -5.73 14.05 14.98
C ARG A 59 -5.52 13.18 13.75
N SER A 60 -4.63 13.61 12.87
CA SER A 60 -4.25 12.85 11.68
C SER A 60 -3.68 11.48 12.05
N VAL A 61 -4.11 10.44 11.30
CA VAL A 61 -3.64 9.06 11.43
C VAL A 61 -2.61 8.77 10.34
N VAL A 62 -1.51 8.09 10.70
CA VAL A 62 -0.53 7.59 9.75
C VAL A 62 -0.91 6.17 9.33
N TYR A 63 -1.20 5.97 8.04
CA TYR A 63 -1.44 4.65 7.48
C TYR A 63 -0.12 4.01 7.02
N VAL A 64 0.17 2.82 7.56
CA VAL A 64 1.34 2.02 7.19
C VAL A 64 0.88 0.71 6.56
N ALA A 65 1.25 0.50 5.31
CA ALA A 65 0.98 -0.74 4.59
C ALA A 65 2.13 -1.03 3.62
N PRO A 66 3.01 -2.01 3.92
CA PRO A 66 4.14 -2.40 3.07
C PRO A 66 3.77 -2.93 1.67
N GLY A 67 2.49 -2.89 1.30
CA GLY A 67 1.98 -3.44 0.06
C GLY A 67 1.99 -4.96 0.06
N SER A 68 1.49 -5.55 -1.02
CA SER A 68 1.23 -6.99 -1.04
C SER A 68 2.44 -7.87 -1.36
N LYS A 69 3.55 -7.26 -1.76
CA LYS A 69 4.75 -7.95 -2.24
C LYS A 69 5.89 -7.96 -1.24
N VAL A 70 5.76 -7.21 -0.14
CA VAL A 70 6.79 -7.07 0.88
C VAL A 70 6.37 -7.93 2.06
N GLU A 71 7.26 -8.85 2.45
CA GLU A 71 7.14 -9.67 3.64
C GLU A 71 8.33 -9.35 4.53
N PRO A 72 8.18 -8.40 5.47
CA PRO A 72 9.27 -8.06 6.37
C PRO A 72 9.57 -9.27 7.27
N SER A 73 10.85 -9.44 7.60
CA SER A 73 11.25 -10.38 8.64
C SER A 73 10.65 -9.95 9.99
N GLN A 74 10.56 -10.87 10.95
CA GLN A 74 10.12 -10.53 12.30
C GLN A 74 10.98 -9.40 12.91
N GLU A 75 12.30 -9.46 12.72
CA GLU A 75 13.24 -8.44 13.20
C GLU A 75 12.95 -7.07 12.58
N ASP A 76 12.68 -7.01 11.27
CA ASP A 76 12.35 -5.75 10.59
C ASP A 76 11.00 -5.19 11.04
N GLN A 77 10.02 -6.07 11.28
CA GLN A 77 8.71 -5.70 11.79
C GLN A 77 8.81 -5.16 13.23
N GLU A 78 9.58 -5.81 14.10
CA GLU A 78 9.83 -5.36 15.48
C GLU A 78 10.55 -4.01 15.51
N LYS A 79 11.59 -3.85 14.68
CA LYS A 79 12.28 -2.56 14.53
C LYS A 79 11.32 -1.47 14.05
N LEU A 80 10.45 -1.76 13.08
CA LEU A 80 9.48 -0.80 12.59
C LEU A 80 8.45 -0.45 13.67
N ALA A 81 7.92 -1.45 14.39
CA ALA A 81 6.98 -1.27 15.49
C ALA A 81 7.56 -0.37 16.59
N HIS A 82 8.82 -0.64 16.99
CA HIS A 82 9.50 0.16 18.01
C HIS A 82 9.69 1.62 17.57
N ARG A 83 10.06 1.85 16.30
CA ARG A 83 10.20 3.21 15.75
C ARG A 83 8.87 3.94 15.67
N LEU A 84 7.82 3.23 15.30
CA LEU A 84 6.46 3.75 15.22
C LEU A 84 5.94 4.14 16.61
N GLU A 85 6.17 3.32 17.63
CA GLU A 85 5.82 3.63 19.02
C GLU A 85 6.53 4.90 19.53
N LEU A 86 7.83 5.01 19.28
CA LEU A 86 8.62 6.19 19.67
C LEU A 86 8.22 7.49 18.95
N SER A 87 7.48 7.40 17.84
CA SER A 87 7.03 8.58 17.09
C SER A 87 5.94 9.38 17.81
N GLY A 88 5.21 8.76 18.75
CA GLY A 88 4.08 9.38 19.43
C GLY A 88 2.89 9.73 18.51
N LEU A 89 2.88 9.22 17.27
CA LEU A 89 1.81 9.43 16.30
C LEU A 89 0.72 8.37 16.44
N LEU A 90 -0.50 8.73 16.04
CA LEU A 90 -1.56 7.76 15.89
C LEU A 90 -1.35 7.00 14.58
N ILE A 91 -1.18 5.68 14.68
CA ILE A 91 -0.78 4.83 13.55
C ILE A 91 -1.83 3.76 13.32
N PHE A 92 -2.23 3.61 12.06
CA PHE A 92 -3.03 2.50 11.58
C PHE A 92 -2.15 1.62 10.68
N TRP A 93 -1.85 0.41 11.13
CA TRP A 93 -0.92 -0.49 10.45
C TRP A 93 -1.62 -1.74 9.93
N ALA A 94 -1.64 -1.91 8.61
CA ALA A 94 -2.06 -3.15 7.97
C ALA A 94 -0.93 -4.20 8.05
N LEU A 95 -1.03 -5.10 9.02
CA LEU A 95 -0.13 -6.24 9.21
C LEU A 95 -0.70 -7.51 8.57
N ARG A 96 0.19 -8.34 8.04
CA ARG A 96 -0.15 -9.67 7.53
C ARG A 96 0.12 -10.70 8.62
N ASN A 97 -0.83 -11.59 8.84
CA ASN A 97 -0.61 -12.72 9.72
C ASN A 97 0.29 -13.74 9.00
N GLN A 98 1.49 -13.98 9.53
CA GLN A 98 2.43 -14.97 9.00
C GLN A 98 2.16 -16.40 9.53
N ASN A 99 1.20 -16.57 10.44
CA ASN A 99 0.89 -17.87 11.04
C ASN A 99 -0.22 -18.61 10.28
N ILE A 100 0.13 -19.26 9.17
CA ILE A 100 -0.58 -20.46 8.68
C ILE A 100 0.46 -21.48 8.21
N LEU A 101 1.20 -22.07 9.16
CA LEU A 101 1.83 -23.39 9.04
C LEU A 101 2.07 -23.94 10.46
N VAL A 102 0.99 -24.29 11.15
CA VAL A 102 1.03 -25.38 12.15
C VAL A 102 -0.19 -26.24 11.84
N ASP A 103 -0.11 -26.98 10.73
CA ASP A 103 -0.93 -28.19 10.60
C ASP A 103 -0.02 -29.36 10.92
N GLY A 104 -0.45 -30.17 11.88
CA GLY A 104 0.35 -31.17 12.54
C GLY A 104 0.53 -32.41 11.68
N ASP A 105 1.70 -32.53 11.06
CA ASP A 105 2.22 -33.83 10.63
C ASP A 105 3.30 -34.28 11.62
N THR A 106 2.85 -34.90 12.71
CA THR A 106 3.70 -35.77 13.54
C THR A 106 3.35 -37.21 13.17
N PHE A 107 4.39 -37.99 12.87
CA PHE A 107 4.37 -39.41 12.48
C PHE A 107 3.41 -40.31 13.28
#